data_AF-A0A7C1SMW5-F1
#
_entry.id   AF-A0A7C1SMW5-F1
#
_cell.length_a   1.000
_cell.length_b   1.000
_cell.length_c   1.000
_cell.angle_alpha   90.00
_cell.angle_beta   90.00
_cell.angle_gamma   90.00
#
_symmetry.space_group_name_H-M   'P 1'
#
loop_
_entity.id
_entity.type
_entity.pdbx_description
1 polymer ?
#
loop_
_entity_poly.entity_id
_entity_poly.type
_entity_poly.pdbx_seq_one_letter_code
_entity_poly.pdbx_strand_id
1 'polypeptide(L)'
;MVSYEEAERILKWAREKGAVIEVYFKETSHRLRIDTMYRALDASGNVVPWTRAFGSLKPADVLNSFSVRRVVVRLKDTVEELGSLKELLTRI
;
A
#
# COMPACT_ATOMS: atom_id res chain seq x y z
N MET A 1 6.99 -9.79 7.56
CA MET A 1 6.09 -9.12 8.50
C MET A 1 6.43 -7.64 8.46
N VAL A 2 5.44 -6.78 8.28
CA VAL A 2 5.58 -5.32 8.34
C VAL A 2 4.99 -4.89 9.68
N SER A 3 5.81 -4.29 10.54
CA SER A 3 5.37 -3.80 11.85
C SER A 3 4.48 -2.57 11.72
N TYR A 4 3.72 -2.25 12.78
CA TYR A 4 2.92 -1.03 12.83
C TYR A 4 3.77 0.23 12.59
N GLU A 5 4.93 0.31 13.22
CA GLU A 5 5.90 1.40 13.05
C GLU A 5 6.39 1.54 11.59
N GLU A 6 6.61 0.41 10.91
CA GLU A 6 7.03 0.42 9.50
C GLU A 6 5.90 0.91 8.59
N ALA A 7 4.66 0.48 8.84
CA ALA A 7 3.49 0.95 8.11
C ALA A 7 3.28 2.47 8.32
N GLU A 8 3.39 2.96 9.55
CA GLU A 8 3.34 4.41 9.83
C GLU A 8 4.47 5.18 9.15
N ARG A 9 5.70 4.64 9.14
CA ARG A 9 6.83 5.26 8.45
C ARG A 9 6.60 5.38 6.95
N ILE A 10 6.02 4.35 6.31
CA ILE A 10 5.63 4.39 4.90
C ILE A 10 4.56 5.47 4.66
N LEU A 11 3.52 5.53 5.51
CA LEU A 11 2.46 6.53 5.40
C LEU A 11 3.01 7.96 5.56
N LYS A 12 3.89 8.17 6.54
CA LYS A 12 4.52 9.46 6.78
C LYS A 12 5.39 9.87 5.60
N TRP A 13 6.24 8.98 5.10
CA TRP A 13 7.06 9.23 3.93
C TRP A 13 6.22 9.57 2.69
N ALA A 14 5.12 8.84 2.46
CA ALA A 14 4.21 9.10 1.35
C ALA A 14 3.59 10.50 1.44
N ARG A 15 3.16 10.92 2.64
CA ARG A 15 2.67 12.28 2.90
C ARG A 15 3.74 13.34 2.64
N GLU A 16 4.94 13.17 3.17
CA GLU A 16 6.02 14.14 3.08
C GLU A 16 6.52 14.33 1.63
N LYS A 17 6.55 13.25 0.85
CA LYS A 17 6.99 13.27 -0.55
C LYS A 17 5.87 13.51 -1.55
N GLY A 18 4.62 13.53 -1.11
CA GLY A 18 3.45 13.52 -2.01
C GLY A 18 3.41 12.27 -2.89
N ALA A 19 3.92 11.15 -2.38
CA ALA A 19 3.98 9.88 -3.09
C ALA A 19 2.63 9.15 -3.01
N VAL A 20 2.31 8.37 -4.05
CA VAL A 20 1.20 7.44 -4.07
C VAL A 20 1.76 6.04 -4.20
N ILE A 21 1.56 5.23 -3.17
CA ILE A 21 2.00 3.84 -3.14
C ILE A 21 0.78 2.95 -3.36
N GLU A 22 0.83 2.03 -4.30
CA GLU A 22 -0.21 1.05 -4.57
C GLU A 22 0.35 -0.36 -4.38
N VAL A 23 -0.18 -1.09 -3.40
CA VAL A 23 0.18 -2.48 -3.12
C VAL A 23 -0.82 -3.39 -3.81
N TYR A 24 -0.31 -4.26 -4.67
CA TYR A 24 -1.08 -5.28 -5.36
C TYR A 24 -0.91 -6.59 -4.62
N PHE A 25 -2.01 -7.26 -4.32
CA PHE A 25 -2.02 -8.54 -3.63
C PHE A 25 -2.20 -9.70 -4.61
N LYS A 26 -1.79 -10.91 -4.23
CA LYS A 26 -1.97 -12.11 -5.06
C LYS A 26 -3.37 -12.70 -4.90
N GLU A 27 -3.91 -12.68 -3.69
CA GLU A 27 -5.17 -13.34 -3.34
C GLU A 27 -6.43 -12.53 -3.66
N THR A 28 -6.30 -11.23 -3.94
CA THR A 28 -7.46 -10.34 -4.16
C THR A 28 -7.21 -9.37 -5.31
N SER A 29 -8.29 -9.00 -6.00
CA SER A 29 -8.25 -7.96 -7.04
C SER A 29 -8.24 -6.55 -6.45
N HIS A 30 -8.49 -6.42 -5.16
CA HIS A 30 -8.39 -5.16 -4.44
C HIS A 30 -6.92 -4.76 -4.24
N ARG A 31 -6.69 -3.46 -4.15
CA ARG A 31 -5.35 -2.88 -3.95
C ARG A 31 -5.37 -1.99 -2.72
N LEU A 32 -4.26 -1.96 -2.00
CA LEU A 32 -4.08 -1.00 -0.92
C LEU A 32 -3.33 0.20 -1.47
N ARG A 33 -3.97 1.37 -1.44
CA ARG A 33 -3.32 2.64 -1.76
C ARG A 33 -2.92 3.35 -0.48
N ILE A 34 -1.68 3.83 -0.43
CA ILE A 34 -1.09 4.62 0.65
C ILE A 34 -0.63 5.93 0.03
N ASP A 35 -1.38 7.00 0.29
CA ASP A 35 -0.97 8.36 -0.04
C ASP A 35 -0.96 9.21 1.24
N THR A 36 -1.93 10.09 1.40
CA THR A 36 -2.27 10.79 2.64
C THR A 36 -2.97 9.91 3.67
N MET A 37 -3.60 8.81 3.24
CA MET A 37 -4.24 7.83 4.11
C MET A 37 -4.26 6.47 3.41
N TYR A 38 -4.60 5.43 4.18
CA TYR A 38 -4.88 4.11 3.61
C TYR A 38 -6.24 4.11 2.91
N ARG A 39 -6.26 3.67 1.65
CA ARG A 39 -7.48 3.51 0.86
C ARG A 39 -7.51 2.13 0.23
N ALA A 40 -8.69 1.55 0.15
CA ALA A 40 -8.93 0.36 -0.63
C ALA A 40 -9.35 0.76 -2.05
N LEU A 41 -8.72 0.16 -3.06
CA LEU A 41 -9.11 0.30 -4.45
C LEU A 41 -9.61 -1.02 -5.02
N ASP A 42 -10.54 -0.98 -5.98
CA ASP A 42 -10.87 -2.14 -6.80
C ASP A 42 -9.91 -2.31 -7.99
N ALA A 43 -10.12 -3.34 -8.81
CA ALA A 43 -9.30 -3.63 -9.99
C ALA A 43 -9.25 -2.47 -11.01
N SER A 44 -10.32 -1.68 -11.07
CA SER A 44 -10.47 -0.51 -11.95
C SER A 44 -9.83 0.74 -11.36
N GLY A 45 -9.37 0.70 -10.10
CA GLY A 45 -8.73 1.83 -9.43
C GLY A 45 -9.70 2.79 -8.73
N ASN A 46 -10.98 2.44 -8.57
CA ASN A 46 -11.91 3.26 -7.80
C ASN A 46 -11.74 3.00 -6.31
N VAL A 47 -11.92 4.04 -5.50
CA VAL A 47 -11.95 3.90 -4.05
C VAL A 47 -13.21 3.14 -3.65
N VAL A 48 -13.03 2.05 -2.93
CA VAL A 48 -14.12 1.22 -2.40
C VAL A 48 -14.13 1.22 -0.87
N PRO A 49 -15.26 0.89 -0.23
CA PRO A 49 -15.31 0.75 1.22
C PRO A 49 -14.26 -0.25 1.73
N TRP A 50 -13.52 0.14 2.78
CA TRP A 50 -12.48 -0.69 3.38
C TRP A 50 -12.99 -2.08 3.79
N THR A 51 -14.15 -2.12 4.44
CA THR A 51 -14.82 -3.35 4.87
C THR A 51 -15.16 -4.30 3.73
N ARG A 52 -15.39 -3.77 2.52
CA ARG A 52 -15.64 -4.59 1.33
C ARG A 52 -14.36 -5.22 0.78
N ALA A 53 -13.25 -4.49 0.83
CA ALA A 53 -11.98 -4.95 0.26
C ALA A 53 -11.18 -5.84 1.23
N PHE A 54 -11.14 -5.46 2.51
CA PHE A 54 -10.26 -6.02 3.53
C PHE A 54 -10.99 -6.44 4.81
N GLY A 55 -12.32 -6.32 4.86
CA GLY A 55 -13.09 -6.66 6.05
C GLY A 55 -12.74 -5.78 7.25
N SER A 56 -12.57 -6.42 8.41
CA SER A 56 -12.23 -5.75 9.67
C SER A 56 -10.73 -5.63 9.91
N LEU A 57 -9.89 -6.00 8.94
CA LEU A 57 -8.43 -5.96 9.07
C LEU A 57 -7.95 -4.51 9.15
N LYS A 58 -6.99 -4.21 10.02
CA LYS A 58 -6.33 -2.89 10.03
C LYS A 58 -5.31 -2.83 8.89
N PRO A 59 -4.86 -1.63 8.48
CA PRO A 59 -3.91 -1.50 7.37
C PRO A 59 -2.63 -2.32 7.53
N ALA A 60 -2.05 -2.34 8.73
CA ALA A 60 -0.88 -3.17 9.02
C ALA A 60 -1.20 -4.66 8.93
N ASP A 61 -2.38 -5.10 9.40
CA ASP A 61 -2.81 -6.49 9.28
C ASP A 61 -3.01 -6.88 7.81
N VAL A 62 -3.59 -6.01 6.97
CA VAL A 62 -3.72 -6.25 5.52
C VAL A 62 -2.35 -6.53 4.88
N LEU A 63 -1.32 -5.75 5.23
CA LEU A 63 0.03 -5.94 4.71
C LEU A 63 0.69 -7.26 5.15
N ASN A 64 0.19 -7.86 6.24
CA ASN A 64 0.69 -9.12 6.77
C ASN A 64 -0.18 -10.32 6.38
N SER A 65 -1.48 -10.13 6.18
CA SER A 65 -2.44 -11.18 5.83
C SER A 65 -2.42 -11.52 4.35
N PHE A 66 -2.08 -10.57 3.48
CA PHE A 66 -2.07 -10.77 2.03
C PHE A 66 -0.66 -10.83 1.46
N SER A 67 -0.43 -11.73 0.52
CA SER A 67 0.84 -11.82 -0.19
C SER A 67 0.99 -10.68 -1.19
N VAL A 68 2.04 -9.87 -1.03
CA VAL A 68 2.36 -8.80 -1.98
C VAL A 68 2.78 -9.42 -3.32
N ARG A 69 2.11 -9.01 -4.39
CA ARG A 69 2.46 -9.33 -5.78
C ARG A 69 3.48 -8.33 -6.32
N ARG A 70 3.24 -7.05 -6.07
CA ARG A 70 4.10 -5.92 -6.45
C ARG A 70 3.67 -4.66 -5.69
N VAL A 71 4.58 -3.69 -5.62
CA VAL A 71 4.32 -2.37 -5.06
C VAL A 71 4.66 -1.35 -6.13
N VAL A 72 3.71 -0.47 -6.46
CA VAL A 72 3.93 0.64 -7.39
C VAL A 72 4.07 1.90 -6.56
N VAL A 73 5.18 2.62 -6.69
CA VAL A 73 5.43 3.90 -6.03
C VAL A 73 5.42 4.99 -7.10
N ARG A 74 4.48 5.92 -7.00
CA ARG A 74 4.38 7.07 -7.89
C ARG A 74 4.78 8.33 -7.14
N LEU A 75 5.83 8.98 -7.61
CA LEU A 75 6.24 10.32 -7.23
C LEU A 75 5.85 11.27 -8.36
N LYS A 76 6.05 12.59 -8.19
CA LYS A 76 5.67 13.61 -9.19
C LYS A 76 6.23 13.32 -10.59
N ASP A 77 7.47 12.86 -10.65
CA ASP A 77 8.21 12.71 -11.92
C ASP A 77 8.63 11.27 -12.21
N THR A 78 8.42 10.34 -11.27
CA THR A 78 8.88 8.96 -11.39
C THR A 78 7.82 7.96 -10.96
N VAL A 79 7.77 6.83 -11.66
CA VAL A 79 6.99 5.66 -11.29
C VAL A 79 7.94 4.49 -11.16
N GLU A 80 7.96 3.86 -9.99
CA GLU A 80 8.82 2.72 -9.69
C GLU A 80 7.96 1.51 -9.32
N GLU A 81 8.29 0.35 -9.87
CA GLU A 81 7.75 -0.95 -9.44
C GLU A 81 8.79 -1.65 -8.55
N LEU A 82 8.35 -2.07 -7.37
CA LEU A 82 9.12 -2.84 -6.41
C LEU A 82 8.47 -4.21 -6.24
N GLY A 83 9.30 -5.24 -5.98
CA GLY A 83 8.82 -6.59 -5.73
C GLY A 83 8.20 -6.76 -4.34
N SER A 84 8.55 -5.88 -3.39
CA SER A 84 8.09 -5.99 -2.00
C SER A 84 8.08 -4.66 -1.25
N LEU A 85 7.32 -4.61 -0.15
CA LEU A 85 7.34 -3.48 0.78
C LEU A 85 8.66 -3.32 1.53
N LYS A 86 9.43 -4.41 1.68
CA LYS A 86 10.76 -4.35 2.30
C LYS A 86 11.73 -3.51 1.47
N GLU A 87 11.67 -3.64 0.15
CA GLU A 87 12.49 -2.81 -0.75
C GLU A 87 12.16 -1.33 -0.61
N LEU A 88 10.89 -0.99 -0.40
CA LEU A 88 10.49 0.38 -0.12
C LEU A 88 11.08 0.86 1.21
N LEU A 89 10.99 0.05 2.26
CA LEU A 89 11.51 0.37 3.60
C LEU A 89 13.02 0.57 3.63
N THR A 90 13.79 -0.12 2.79
CA THR A 90 15.25 0.09 2.68
C THR A 90 15.61 1.42 2.00
N ARG A 91 14.69 2.02 1.23
CA ARG A 91 14.90 3.26 0.49
C ARG A 91 14.44 4.52 1.26
N ILE A 92 13.77 4.35 2.40
CA ILE A 92 13.20 5.43 3.23
C ILE A 92 13.72 5.37 4.66
#